data_AF-A0A2H0LS11-F1
#
_entry.id   AF-A0A2H0LS11-F1
#
_cell.length_a   1.000
_cell.length_b   1.000
_cell.length_c   1.000
_cell.angle_alpha   90.00
_cell.angle_beta   90.00
_cell.angle_gamma   90.00
#
_symmetry.space_group_name_H-M   'P 1'
#
loop_
_entity.id
_entity.type
_entity.pdbx_description
1 polymer ?
#
loop_
_entity_poly.entity_id
_entity_poly.type
_entity_poly.pdbx_seq_one_letter_code
_entity_poly.pdbx_strand_id
1 'polypeptide(L)'
;MPISTVYPKVPLREVLTQVARPIRVEAGDSYRSLGVMWYAKGLFIKDPRKGSEIKAARLFLVEDGDFIYNRLFAWKGSFAVAGPEHIGCVVSGEFPIFRINPKKLSLMYLMAFFSSPWLWEMIAGQSSGTAEVSRLRLKEEVFLRLTIPLPSLQDQERIVKLLDEANELKKLRDQTNQRADALIPKLFHDRFGDPTTNREGWPVVTLGEVGGSGQYGLNSAAMTEGNGVRFIRIT
;
A
#
# COMPACT_ATOMS: atom_id res chain seq x y z
N MET A 1 10.56 -27.02 4.62
CA MET A 1 9.48 -27.96 4.23
C MET A 1 8.82 -27.41 2.99
N PRO A 2 8.61 -28.19 1.92
CA PRO A 2 7.97 -27.67 0.72
C PRO A 2 6.48 -27.48 1.01
N ILE A 3 6.02 -26.24 1.04
CA ILE A 3 4.59 -25.91 1.04
C ILE A 3 4.09 -26.14 -0.39
N SER A 4 3.92 -27.40 -0.79
CA SER A 4 3.14 -27.74 -1.98
C SER A 4 1.79 -28.27 -1.52
N THR A 5 0.98 -27.36 -0.98
CA THR A 5 -0.42 -27.61 -0.73
C THR A 5 -1.19 -26.74 -1.72
N VAL A 6 -1.64 -27.33 -2.83
CA VAL A 6 -2.57 -26.65 -3.73
C VAL A 6 -3.91 -26.59 -3.02
N TYR A 7 -4.23 -25.44 -2.43
CA TYR A 7 -5.54 -25.23 -1.81
C TYR A 7 -6.63 -25.10 -2.87
N PRO A 8 -7.86 -25.59 -2.60
CA PRO A 8 -8.98 -25.38 -3.51
C PRO A 8 -9.23 -23.89 -3.69
N LYS A 9 -9.51 -23.46 -4.91
CA LYS A 9 -9.89 -22.08 -5.21
C LYS A 9 -11.40 -22.00 -5.30
N VAL A 10 -12.00 -21.04 -4.60
CA VAL A 10 -13.44 -20.75 -4.68
C VAL A 10 -13.67 -19.33 -5.16
N PRO A 11 -14.76 -19.05 -5.90
CA PRO A 11 -15.15 -17.69 -6.21
C PRO A 11 -15.57 -16.94 -4.94
N LEU A 12 -15.29 -15.64 -4.87
CA LEU A 12 -15.57 -14.83 -3.69
C LEU A 12 -17.05 -14.82 -3.29
N ARG A 13 -17.97 -14.97 -4.24
CA ARG A 13 -19.42 -15.14 -3.96
C ARG A 13 -19.77 -16.29 -3.02
N GLU A 14 -18.91 -17.30 -2.87
CA GLU A 14 -19.17 -18.44 -1.96
C GLU A 14 -18.78 -18.14 -0.51
N VAL A 15 -18.01 -17.08 -0.29
CA VAL A 15 -17.45 -16.72 1.02
C VAL A 15 -17.70 -15.27 1.42
N LEU A 16 -18.22 -14.44 0.51
CA LEU A 16 -18.62 -13.05 0.73
C LEU A 16 -20.10 -12.87 0.39
N THR A 17 -20.79 -12.08 1.19
CA THR A 17 -22.16 -11.60 0.93
C THR A 17 -22.14 -10.08 0.87
N GLN A 18 -22.65 -9.51 -0.22
CA GLN A 18 -22.80 -8.06 -0.33
C GLN A 18 -23.87 -7.58 0.65
N VAL A 19 -23.58 -6.51 1.38
CA VAL A 19 -24.50 -5.90 2.34
C VAL A 19 -24.79 -4.47 1.92
N ALA A 20 -26.05 -4.08 2.01
CA ALA A 20 -26.49 -2.72 1.76
C ALA A 20 -27.36 -2.26 2.94
N ARG A 21 -26.90 -1.21 3.63
CA ARG A 21 -27.65 -0.53 4.70
C ARG A 21 -27.83 0.94 4.32
N PRO A 22 -28.68 1.26 3.33
CA PRO A 22 -28.83 2.62 2.84
C PRO A 22 -29.52 3.50 3.89
N ILE A 23 -29.00 4.71 4.07
CA ILE A 23 -29.64 5.79 4.82
C ILE A 23 -29.92 6.94 3.87
N ARG A 24 -31.04 7.65 4.09
CA ARG A 24 -31.35 8.88 3.36
C ARG A 24 -30.49 10.01 3.92
N VAL A 25 -29.98 10.86 3.03
CA VAL A 25 -29.24 12.06 3.41
C VAL A 25 -30.25 13.16 3.73
N GLU A 26 -30.21 13.64 4.96
CA GLU A 26 -31.05 14.73 5.46
C GLU A 26 -30.21 16.00 5.61
N ALA A 27 -30.72 17.13 5.11
CA ALA A 27 -29.94 18.36 5.01
C ALA A 27 -29.43 18.89 6.38
N GLY A 28 -30.18 18.62 7.45
CA GLY A 28 -29.85 19.05 8.81
C GLY A 28 -28.82 18.20 9.54
N ASP A 29 -28.58 16.97 9.07
CA ASP A 29 -27.71 16.00 9.75
C ASP A 29 -26.25 16.17 9.35
N SER A 30 -25.34 15.60 10.16
CA SER A 30 -23.91 15.55 9.88
C SER A 30 -23.43 14.11 9.74
N TYR A 31 -22.60 13.85 8.73
CA TYR A 31 -22.17 12.51 8.35
C TYR A 31 -20.65 12.38 8.35
N ARG A 32 -20.14 11.40 9.11
CA ARG A 32 -18.74 10.97 9.06
C ARG A 32 -18.56 9.96 7.94
N SER A 33 -18.04 10.43 6.81
CA SER A 33 -17.80 9.56 5.64
C SER A 33 -16.46 8.85 5.74
N LEU A 34 -16.38 7.60 5.31
CA LEU A 34 -15.11 6.89 5.19
C LEU A 34 -14.49 7.06 3.81
N GLY A 35 -13.16 7.02 3.77
CA GLY A 35 -12.38 6.69 2.58
C GLY A 35 -11.61 5.39 2.80
N VAL A 36 -11.26 4.71 1.70
CA VAL A 36 -10.39 3.54 1.72
C VAL A 36 -9.04 3.97 1.16
N MET A 37 -7.97 3.79 1.93
CA MET A 37 -6.62 4.13 1.49
C MET A 37 -6.15 3.17 0.37
N TRP A 38 -5.17 3.60 -0.42
CA TRP A 38 -4.49 2.71 -1.36
C TRP A 38 -3.55 1.75 -0.63
N TYR A 39 -3.17 0.69 -1.32
CA TYR A 39 -2.18 -0.29 -0.89
C TYR A 39 -2.55 -1.00 0.41
N ALA A 40 -3.84 -1.30 0.58
CA ALA A 40 -4.43 -1.99 1.73
C ALA A 40 -4.11 -1.34 3.10
N LYS A 41 -3.91 -0.01 3.13
CA LYS A 41 -3.58 0.72 4.37
C LYS A 41 -4.77 0.96 5.31
N GLY A 42 -5.94 0.42 5.00
CA GLY A 42 -7.13 0.52 5.83
C GLY A 42 -8.05 1.70 5.48
N LEU A 43 -8.96 1.98 6.39
CA LEU A 43 -9.95 3.05 6.29
C LEU A 43 -9.42 4.33 6.96
N PHE A 44 -9.96 5.47 6.54
CA PHE A 44 -9.82 6.73 7.26
C PHE A 44 -11.15 7.45 7.34
N ILE A 45 -11.38 8.12 8.46
CA ILE A 45 -12.57 8.93 8.70
C ILE A 45 -12.31 10.33 8.13
N LYS A 46 -13.20 10.80 7.26
CA LYS A 46 -13.17 12.17 6.75
C LYS A 46 -13.83 13.11 7.73
N ASP A 47 -13.50 14.39 7.60
CA ASP A 47 -14.19 15.44 8.35
C ASP A 47 -15.71 15.32 8.15
N PRO A 48 -16.50 15.48 9.23
CA PRO A 48 -17.95 15.44 9.14
C PRO A 48 -18.45 16.50 8.15
N ARG A 49 -19.38 16.11 7.28
CA ARG A 49 -20.04 17.03 6.34
C ARG A 49 -21.53 17.09 6.61
N LYS A 50 -22.13 18.27 6.45
CA LYS A 50 -23.59 18.39 6.56
C LYS A 50 -24.26 17.71 5.38
N GLY A 51 -25.45 17.15 5.58
CA GLY A 51 -26.22 16.55 4.50
C GLY A 51 -26.50 17.53 3.36
N SER A 52 -26.66 18.83 3.67
CA SER A 52 -26.81 19.90 2.67
C SER A 52 -25.61 20.03 1.72
N GLU A 53 -24.44 19.54 2.09
CA GLU A 53 -23.19 19.59 1.30
C GLU A 53 -22.98 18.28 0.50
N ILE A 54 -23.79 17.26 0.74
CA ILE A 54 -23.66 15.93 0.14
C ILE A 54 -24.64 15.82 -1.04
N LYS A 55 -24.09 15.70 -2.25
CA LYS A 55 -24.90 15.57 -3.48
C LYS A 55 -25.66 14.25 -3.60
N ALA A 56 -25.20 13.19 -2.92
CA ALA A 56 -25.82 11.88 -3.01
C ALA A 56 -27.08 11.81 -2.13
N ALA A 57 -28.19 11.31 -2.68
CA ALA A 57 -29.44 11.15 -1.92
C ALA A 57 -29.37 10.09 -0.82
N ARG A 58 -28.44 9.13 -0.95
CA ARG A 58 -28.24 8.02 -0.01
C ARG A 58 -26.77 7.79 0.27
N LEU A 59 -26.49 7.39 1.49
CA LEU A 59 -25.20 6.85 1.96
C LEU A 59 -25.44 5.46 2.54
N PHE A 60 -24.38 4.72 2.82
CA PHE A 60 -24.47 3.34 3.31
C PHE A 60 -23.77 3.24 4.67
N LEU A 61 -24.49 2.73 5.67
CA LEU A 61 -24.00 2.58 7.02
C LEU A 61 -22.95 1.46 7.12
N VAL A 62 -21.86 1.76 7.81
CA VAL A 62 -20.75 0.84 8.08
C VAL A 62 -20.82 0.34 9.52
N GLU A 63 -20.53 -0.95 9.67
CA GLU A 63 -20.47 -1.68 10.93
C GLU A 63 -19.12 -2.39 11.09
N ASP A 64 -18.78 -2.74 12.33
CA ASP A 64 -17.57 -3.50 12.65
C ASP A 64 -17.55 -4.85 11.92
N GLY A 65 -16.41 -5.18 11.30
CA GLY A 65 -16.17 -6.37 10.50
C GLY A 65 -16.68 -6.30 9.05
N ASP A 66 -17.12 -5.14 8.58
CA ASP A 66 -17.42 -4.93 7.16
C ASP A 66 -16.14 -4.91 6.31
N PHE A 67 -16.11 -5.69 5.23
CA PHE A 67 -15.07 -5.59 4.20
C PHE A 67 -15.52 -4.61 3.11
N ILE A 68 -14.71 -3.59 2.84
CA ILE A 68 -15.06 -2.47 1.97
C ILE A 68 -13.95 -2.28 0.93
N TYR A 69 -14.32 -2.00 -0.31
CA TYR A 69 -13.35 -1.60 -1.33
C TYR A 69 -13.84 -0.40 -2.14
N ASN A 70 -12.93 0.36 -2.72
CA ASN A 70 -13.28 1.46 -3.62
C ASN A 70 -13.36 0.97 -5.08
N ARG A 71 -14.52 1.07 -5.72
CA ARG A 71 -14.69 0.62 -7.12
C ARG A 71 -13.68 1.22 -8.09
N LEU A 72 -13.28 2.47 -7.90
CA LEU A 72 -12.41 3.22 -8.82
C LEU A 72 -10.91 2.94 -8.63
N PHE A 73 -10.54 2.42 -7.46
CA PHE A 73 -9.13 2.24 -7.08
C PHE A 73 -8.83 0.84 -6.52
N ALA A 74 -9.70 -0.14 -6.80
CA ALA A 74 -9.47 -1.53 -6.45
C ALA A 74 -8.12 -2.05 -6.99
N TRP A 75 -7.74 -1.64 -8.21
CA TRP A 75 -6.45 -1.95 -8.82
C TRP A 75 -5.24 -1.29 -8.14
N LYS A 76 -5.44 -0.34 -7.23
CA LYS A 76 -4.40 0.21 -6.34
C LYS A 76 -4.44 -0.42 -4.94
N GLY A 77 -5.13 -1.54 -4.77
CA GLY A 77 -5.28 -2.18 -3.47
C GLY A 77 -6.17 -1.40 -2.51
N SER A 78 -7.17 -0.67 -3.01
CA SER A 78 -8.10 0.07 -2.15
C SER A 78 -9.15 -0.86 -1.54
N PHE A 79 -8.70 -1.68 -0.60
CA PHE A 79 -9.46 -2.65 0.20
C PHE A 79 -9.20 -2.42 1.69
N ALA A 80 -10.21 -2.62 2.53
CA ALA A 80 -10.07 -2.49 3.97
C ALA A 80 -11.17 -3.24 4.73
N VAL A 81 -10.95 -3.45 6.03
CA VAL A 81 -11.94 -3.95 6.98
C VAL A 81 -12.25 -2.83 7.97
N ALA A 82 -13.53 -2.62 8.26
CA ALA A 82 -14.00 -1.73 9.29
C ALA A 82 -13.80 -2.36 10.67
N GLY A 83 -13.06 -1.66 11.54
CA GLY A 83 -13.01 -1.93 12.98
C GLY A 83 -14.02 -1.10 13.80
N PRO A 84 -14.00 -1.23 15.14
CA PRO A 84 -14.92 -0.55 16.06
C PRO A 84 -14.96 0.98 15.93
N GLU A 85 -13.85 1.61 15.56
CA GLU A 85 -13.72 3.06 15.36
C GLU A 85 -14.54 3.57 14.16
N HIS A 86 -14.94 2.67 13.25
CA HIS A 86 -15.71 3.00 12.05
C HIS A 86 -17.22 2.83 12.24
N ILE A 87 -17.67 2.29 13.36
CA ILE A 87 -19.09 2.06 13.63
C ILE A 87 -19.87 3.39 13.53
N GLY A 88 -20.98 3.36 12.78
CA GLY A 88 -21.83 4.53 12.58
C GLY A 88 -21.28 5.53 11.56
N CYS A 89 -20.11 5.29 10.98
CA CYS A 89 -19.66 6.01 9.80
C CYS A 89 -20.40 5.52 8.55
N VAL A 90 -20.28 6.27 7.47
CA VAL A 90 -20.99 6.01 6.23
C VAL A 90 -20.06 6.03 5.03
N VAL A 91 -20.44 5.34 3.96
CA VAL A 91 -19.75 5.42 2.67
C VAL A 91 -20.71 5.84 1.57
N SER A 92 -20.16 6.41 0.49
CA SER A 92 -20.94 6.65 -0.73
C SER A 92 -21.18 5.35 -1.48
N GLY A 93 -22.04 5.42 -2.51
CA GLY A 93 -22.29 4.28 -3.37
C GLY A 93 -21.05 3.68 -4.02
N GLU A 94 -19.91 4.38 -4.09
CA GLU A 94 -18.65 3.89 -4.71
C GLU A 94 -17.87 2.88 -3.86
N PHE A 95 -18.35 2.59 -2.65
CA PHE A 95 -17.71 1.69 -1.70
C PHE A 95 -18.66 0.55 -1.34
N PRO A 96 -18.76 -0.49 -2.18
CA PRO A 96 -19.54 -1.67 -1.85
C PRO A 96 -19.02 -2.33 -0.57
N ILE A 97 -19.97 -2.82 0.22
CA ILE A 97 -19.72 -3.43 1.54
C ILE A 97 -20.03 -4.92 1.46
N PHE A 98 -19.18 -5.74 2.07
CA PHE A 98 -19.33 -7.19 2.13
C PHE A 98 -19.11 -7.71 3.53
N ARG A 99 -19.79 -8.82 3.84
CA ARG A 99 -19.54 -9.63 5.03
C ARG A 99 -18.99 -10.98 4.64
N ILE A 100 -18.05 -11.48 5.41
CA ILE A 100 -17.51 -12.83 5.24
C ILE A 100 -18.45 -13.89 5.78
N ASN A 101 -18.31 -15.13 5.30
CA ASN A 101 -18.76 -16.31 6.02
C ASN A 101 -17.67 -16.75 7.02
N PRO A 102 -17.83 -16.48 8.34
CA PRO A 102 -16.78 -16.75 9.33
C PRO A 102 -16.52 -18.24 9.55
N LYS A 103 -17.43 -19.13 9.10
CA LYS A 103 -17.22 -20.58 9.16
C LYS A 103 -16.21 -21.06 8.10
N LYS A 104 -15.89 -20.24 7.11
CA LYS A 104 -15.03 -20.60 5.97
C LYS A 104 -13.82 -19.69 5.80
N LEU A 105 -13.95 -18.42 6.16
CA LEU A 105 -12.98 -17.38 5.81
C LEU A 105 -12.68 -16.50 7.02
N SER A 106 -11.40 -16.22 7.26
CA SER A 106 -10.94 -15.22 8.22
C SER A 106 -10.80 -13.84 7.55
N LEU A 107 -11.20 -12.77 8.25
CA LEU A 107 -11.00 -11.39 7.79
C LEU A 107 -9.52 -11.05 7.61
N MET A 108 -8.65 -11.53 8.50
CA MET A 108 -7.20 -11.28 8.41
C MET A 108 -6.61 -11.97 7.18
N TYR A 109 -7.04 -13.20 6.89
CA TYR A 109 -6.61 -13.92 5.70
C TYR A 109 -7.10 -13.24 4.41
N LEU A 110 -8.37 -12.82 4.38
CA LEU A 110 -8.93 -12.04 3.28
C LEU A 110 -8.10 -10.77 3.04
N MET A 111 -7.79 -10.01 4.10
CA MET A 111 -6.98 -8.80 3.99
C MET A 111 -5.54 -9.10 3.54
N ALA A 112 -4.92 -10.16 4.05
CA ALA A 112 -3.59 -10.58 3.62
C ALA A 112 -3.56 -10.89 2.11
N PHE A 113 -4.57 -11.60 1.60
CA PHE A 113 -4.73 -11.87 0.17
C PHE A 113 -4.91 -10.58 -0.64
N PHE A 114 -5.80 -9.69 -0.18
CA PHE A 114 -6.08 -8.41 -0.84
C PHE A 114 -5.00 -7.34 -0.65
N SER A 115 -3.95 -7.63 0.11
CA SER A 115 -2.76 -6.78 0.26
C SER A 115 -1.64 -7.13 -0.74
N SER A 116 -1.85 -8.14 -1.60
CA SER A 116 -0.84 -8.60 -2.55
C SER A 116 -0.77 -7.74 -3.81
N PRO A 117 0.40 -7.19 -4.18
CA PRO A 117 0.59 -6.44 -5.43
C PRO A 117 0.22 -7.24 -6.69
N TRP A 118 0.52 -8.54 -6.71
CA TRP A 118 0.14 -9.43 -7.81
C TRP A 118 -1.38 -9.45 -8.05
N LEU A 119 -2.16 -9.43 -6.96
CA LEU A 119 -3.63 -9.42 -7.08
C LEU A 119 -4.11 -8.10 -7.67
N TRP A 120 -3.48 -6.98 -7.31
CA TRP A 120 -3.83 -5.66 -7.82
C TRP A 120 -3.59 -5.54 -9.33
N GLU A 121 -2.49 -6.10 -9.83
CA GLU A 121 -2.20 -6.21 -11.27
C GLU A 121 -3.24 -7.07 -11.99
N MET A 122 -3.61 -8.22 -11.41
CA MET A 122 -4.68 -9.06 -11.95
C MET A 122 -6.03 -8.31 -12.00
N ILE A 123 -6.36 -7.55 -10.96
CA ILE A 123 -7.57 -6.72 -10.90
C ILE A 123 -7.55 -5.59 -11.94
N ALA A 124 -6.38 -5.00 -12.20
CA ALA A 124 -6.24 -3.98 -13.24
C ALA A 124 -6.67 -4.50 -14.61
N GLY A 125 -6.29 -5.74 -14.96
CA GLY A 125 -6.70 -6.40 -16.21
C GLY A 125 -8.19 -6.75 -16.31
N GLN A 126 -8.91 -6.81 -15.18
CA GLN A 126 -10.35 -7.13 -15.12
C GLN A 126 -11.23 -5.88 -15.01
N SER A 127 -10.63 -4.69 -14.89
CA SER A 127 -11.35 -3.45 -14.70
C SER A 127 -11.70 -2.80 -16.05
N SER A 128 -12.83 -2.08 -16.11
CA SER A 128 -13.31 -1.43 -17.35
C SER A 128 -13.31 0.10 -17.21
N GLY A 129 -13.01 0.81 -18.30
CA GLY A 129 -13.00 2.27 -18.39
C GLY A 129 -12.04 2.79 -19.48
N THR A 130 -12.42 3.89 -20.15
CA THR A 130 -11.68 4.49 -21.29
C THR A 130 -10.98 5.81 -20.97
N ALA A 131 -11.20 6.39 -19.80
CA ALA A 131 -10.43 7.55 -19.34
C ALA A 131 -9.23 7.06 -18.53
N GLU A 132 -8.08 7.73 -18.68
CA GLU A 132 -6.82 7.64 -17.90
C GLU A 132 -6.82 6.59 -16.78
N VAL A 133 -5.77 5.77 -16.72
CA VAL A 133 -5.46 4.73 -15.70
C VAL A 133 -6.03 4.99 -14.28
N SER A 134 -6.20 6.25 -13.87
CA SER A 134 -6.88 6.74 -12.67
C SER A 134 -8.37 6.35 -12.45
N ARG A 135 -9.15 5.84 -13.42
CA ARG A 135 -10.60 5.54 -13.24
C ARG A 135 -11.06 4.12 -13.57
N LEU A 136 -10.15 3.15 -13.63
CA LEU A 136 -10.51 1.74 -13.82
C LEU A 136 -11.51 1.26 -12.74
N ARG A 137 -12.70 0.83 -13.17
CA ARG A 137 -13.80 0.45 -12.28
C ARG A 137 -13.92 -1.07 -12.14
N LEU A 138 -13.84 -1.58 -10.91
CA LEU A 138 -14.16 -2.97 -10.57
C LEU A 138 -15.59 -3.06 -10.04
N LYS A 139 -16.50 -3.54 -10.89
CA LYS A 139 -17.91 -3.81 -10.52
C LYS A 139 -18.01 -5.03 -9.61
N GLU A 140 -19.02 -5.05 -8.75
CA GLU A 140 -19.23 -6.11 -7.76
C GLU A 140 -19.43 -7.47 -8.39
N GLU A 141 -20.12 -7.56 -9.54
CA GLU A 141 -20.32 -8.85 -10.21
C GLU A 141 -18.98 -9.41 -10.70
N VAL A 142 -18.03 -8.55 -11.09
CA VAL A 142 -16.68 -8.95 -11.48
C VAL A 142 -15.88 -9.34 -10.23
N PHE A 143 -15.92 -8.51 -9.19
CA PHE A 143 -15.27 -8.77 -7.91
C PHE A 143 -15.69 -10.13 -7.32
N LEU A 144 -16.98 -10.41 -7.26
CA LEU A 144 -17.53 -11.66 -6.73
C LEU A 144 -17.18 -12.92 -7.55
N ARG A 145 -16.71 -12.75 -8.80
CA ARG A 145 -16.19 -13.85 -9.64
C ARG A 145 -14.70 -14.11 -9.45
N LEU A 146 -13.96 -13.19 -8.84
CA LEU A 146 -12.55 -13.43 -8.51
C LEU A 146 -12.46 -14.66 -7.60
N THR A 147 -11.37 -15.41 -7.73
CA THR A 147 -11.15 -16.62 -6.94
C THR A 147 -10.11 -16.39 -5.86
N ILE A 148 -10.34 -17.01 -4.71
CA ILE A 148 -9.43 -17.01 -3.56
C ILE A 148 -9.07 -18.47 -3.22
N PRO A 149 -7.79 -18.80 -2.95
CA PRO A 149 -7.44 -20.06 -2.32
C PRO A 149 -8.12 -20.16 -0.96
N LEU A 150 -8.75 -21.29 -0.65
CA LEU A 150 -9.50 -21.47 0.58
C LEU A 150 -8.93 -22.64 1.41
N PRO A 151 -7.80 -22.41 2.11
CA PRO A 151 -7.30 -23.35 3.10
C PRO A 151 -8.27 -23.49 4.30
N SER A 152 -8.01 -24.47 5.17
CA SER A 152 -8.71 -24.59 6.46
C SER A 152 -8.54 -23.31 7.29
N LEU A 153 -9.46 -22.99 8.22
CA LEU A 153 -9.33 -21.81 9.09
C LEU A 153 -8.00 -21.82 9.87
N GLN A 154 -7.56 -23.00 10.34
CA GLN A 154 -6.28 -23.16 11.02
C GLN A 154 -5.10 -22.80 10.11
N ASP A 155 -5.14 -23.21 8.84
CA ASP A 155 -4.07 -22.89 7.90
C ASP A 155 -4.12 -21.43 7.45
N GLN A 156 -5.32 -20.82 7.36
CA GLN A 156 -5.47 -19.38 7.16
C GLN A 156 -4.78 -18.58 8.27
N GLU A 157 -4.98 -18.95 9.53
CA GLU A 157 -4.30 -18.35 10.69
C GLU A 157 -2.78 -18.52 10.62
N ARG A 158 -2.30 -19.72 10.28
CA ARG A 158 -0.85 -19.98 10.09
C ARG A 158 -0.25 -19.11 8.99
N ILE A 159 -0.93 -18.98 7.86
CA ILE A 159 -0.49 -18.15 6.73
C ILE A 159 -0.42 -16.68 7.14
N VAL A 160 -1.46 -16.17 7.80
CA VAL A 160 -1.50 -14.80 8.31
C VAL A 160 -0.31 -14.54 9.25
N LYS A 161 -0.10 -15.42 10.23
CA LYS A 161 1.01 -15.30 11.18
C LYS A 161 2.37 -15.25 10.46
N LEU A 162 2.61 -16.12 9.48
CA LEU A 162 3.84 -16.13 8.71
C LEU A 162 4.05 -14.83 7.92
N LEU A 163 2.98 -14.29 7.33
CA LEU A 163 3.04 -13.03 6.59
C LEU A 163 3.30 -11.84 7.53
N ASP A 164 2.70 -11.84 8.72
CA ASP A 164 2.92 -10.81 9.74
C ASP A 164 4.38 -10.84 10.23
N GLU A 165 4.94 -12.02 10.51
CA GLU A 165 6.35 -12.20 10.87
C GLU A 165 7.30 -11.67 9.77
N ALA A 166 6.99 -11.97 8.50
CA ALA A 166 7.78 -11.48 7.36
C ALA A 166 7.68 -9.95 7.20
N ASN A 167 6.49 -9.37 7.43
CA ASN A 167 6.28 -7.93 7.36
C ASN A 167 7.02 -7.18 8.47
N GLU A 168 7.01 -7.70 9.70
CA GLU A 168 7.77 -7.13 10.81
C GLU A 168 9.27 -7.19 10.57
N LEU A 169 9.79 -8.31 10.03
CA LEU A 169 11.19 -8.41 9.65
C LEU A 169 11.58 -7.37 8.60
N LYS A 170 10.73 -7.18 7.57
CA LYS A 170 10.94 -6.15 6.54
C LYS A 170 10.98 -4.76 7.15
N LYS A 171 10.04 -4.43 8.03
CA LYS A 171 9.96 -3.14 8.70
C LYS A 171 11.19 -2.86 9.56
N LEU A 172 11.67 -3.85 10.32
CA LEU A 172 12.88 -3.72 11.12
C LEU A 172 14.13 -3.49 10.25
N ARG A 173 14.23 -4.20 9.12
CA ARG A 173 15.30 -3.99 8.14
C ARG A 173 15.25 -2.57 7.56
N ASP A 174 14.08 -2.11 7.15
CA ASP A 174 13.93 -0.79 6.54
C ASP A 174 14.27 0.33 7.56
N GLN A 175 13.90 0.17 8.85
CA GLN A 175 14.33 1.06 9.93
C GLN A 175 15.85 1.02 10.17
N THR A 176 16.46 -0.17 10.09
CA THR A 176 17.91 -0.33 10.26
C THR A 176 18.67 0.38 9.14
N ASN A 177 18.21 0.24 7.89
CA ASN A 177 18.79 0.94 6.75
C ASN A 177 18.68 2.46 6.92
N GLN A 178 17.51 2.98 7.30
CA GLN A 178 17.34 4.41 7.56
C GLN A 178 18.28 4.94 8.65
N ARG A 179 18.51 4.16 9.72
CA ARG A 179 19.47 4.53 10.77
C ARG A 179 20.91 4.48 10.26
N ALA A 180 21.27 3.47 9.46
CA ALA A 180 22.60 3.37 8.86
C ALA A 180 22.89 4.54 7.93
N ASP A 181 21.93 4.92 7.08
CA ASP A 181 22.05 6.07 6.18
C ASP A 181 22.24 7.38 6.97
N ALA A 182 21.57 7.52 8.12
CA ALA A 182 21.73 8.66 9.00
C ALA A 182 23.07 8.69 9.79
N LEU A 183 23.79 7.56 9.89
CA LEU A 183 25.07 7.50 10.60
C LEU A 183 26.20 8.17 9.82
N ILE A 184 26.23 8.04 8.49
CA ILE A 184 27.33 8.61 7.68
C ILE A 184 27.44 10.13 7.87
N PRO A 185 26.37 10.94 7.74
CA PRO A 185 26.44 12.37 7.99
C PRO A 185 26.85 12.72 9.43
N LYS A 186 26.37 11.96 10.41
CA LYS A 186 26.66 12.20 11.83
C LYS A 186 28.12 11.90 12.17
N LEU A 187 28.66 10.80 11.66
CA LEU A 187 30.07 10.45 11.81
C LEU A 187 30.97 11.43 11.06
N PHE A 188 30.55 11.89 9.88
CA PHE A 188 31.28 12.91 9.14
C PHE A 188 31.37 14.21 9.96
N HIS A 189 30.25 14.67 10.51
CA HIS A 189 30.23 15.85 11.38
C HIS A 189 31.02 15.64 12.68
N ASP A 190 30.97 14.46 13.31
CA ASP A 190 31.75 14.18 14.52
C ASP A 190 33.26 14.15 14.26
N ARG A 191 33.69 13.56 13.13
CA ARG A 191 35.10 13.36 12.81
C ARG A 191 35.77 14.54 12.13
N PHE A 192 35.05 15.26 11.28
CA PHE A 192 35.58 16.38 10.50
C PHE A 192 35.07 17.74 10.99
N GLY A 193 34.14 17.76 11.94
CA GLY A 193 33.52 18.98 12.46
C GLY A 193 32.60 19.66 11.43
N ASP A 194 32.19 20.89 11.75
CA ASP A 194 31.57 21.77 10.77
C ASP A 194 32.68 22.39 9.89
N PRO A 195 32.74 22.07 8.59
CA PRO A 195 33.79 22.54 7.69
C PRO A 195 33.82 24.08 7.54
N THR A 196 32.78 24.79 7.96
CA THR A 196 32.76 26.26 7.95
C THR A 196 33.46 26.89 9.15
N THR A 197 33.58 26.15 10.26
CA THR A 197 34.13 26.68 11.51
C THR A 197 35.58 26.27 11.76
N ASN A 198 36.05 25.19 11.12
CA ASN A 198 37.37 24.58 11.36
C ASN A 198 37.71 24.47 12.85
N ARG A 199 36.77 23.95 13.64
CA ARG A 199 36.85 23.93 15.11
C ARG A 199 38.15 23.32 15.65
N GLU A 200 38.68 22.31 14.95
CA GLU A 200 39.90 21.59 15.33
C GLU A 200 41.19 22.28 14.86
N GLY A 201 41.09 23.43 14.18
CA GLY A 201 42.23 24.24 13.76
C GLY A 201 43.12 23.57 12.71
N TRP A 202 42.57 22.69 11.88
CA TRP A 202 43.35 21.95 10.90
C TRP A 202 43.88 22.88 9.79
N PRO A 203 45.06 22.59 9.22
CA PRO A 203 45.59 23.35 8.09
C PRO A 203 44.59 23.36 6.93
N VAL A 204 44.23 24.55 6.47
CA VAL A 204 43.35 24.74 5.30
C VAL A 204 44.26 24.92 4.09
N VAL A 205 44.14 23.98 3.15
CA VAL A 205 44.91 23.93 1.90
C VAL A 205 43.96 23.91 0.72
N THR A 206 44.41 24.40 -0.44
CA THR A 206 43.61 24.29 -1.66
C THR A 206 43.64 22.86 -2.19
N LEU A 207 42.59 22.44 -2.92
CA LEU A 207 42.58 21.11 -3.54
C LEU A 207 43.77 20.89 -4.48
N GLY A 208 44.32 21.95 -5.10
CA GLY A 208 45.51 21.87 -5.96
C GLY A 208 46.83 21.66 -5.20
N GLU A 209 46.88 21.94 -3.91
CA GLU A 209 48.05 21.67 -3.05
C GLU A 209 48.13 20.20 -2.65
N VAL A 210 46.98 19.50 -2.60
CA VAL A 210 46.88 18.08 -2.17
C VAL A 210 46.55 17.12 -3.31
N GLY A 211 45.98 17.61 -4.40
CA GLY A 211 45.66 16.85 -5.60
C GLY A 211 46.36 17.47 -6.80
N GLY A 212 46.97 16.64 -7.64
CA GLY A 212 47.58 17.10 -8.90
C GLY A 212 46.56 17.78 -9.81
N SER A 213 47.05 18.43 -10.88
CA SER A 213 46.19 19.02 -11.89
C SER A 213 45.24 17.96 -12.48
N GLY A 214 43.93 18.21 -12.34
CA GLY A 214 42.91 17.32 -12.91
C GLY A 214 43.02 17.34 -14.43
N GLN A 215 43.32 16.19 -15.04
CA GLN A 215 43.05 15.98 -16.46
C GLN A 215 41.62 15.51 -16.63
N TYR A 216 40.96 15.92 -17.72
CA TYR A 216 39.69 15.32 -18.10
C TYR A 216 39.85 13.79 -18.17
N GLY A 217 38.90 13.06 -17.57
CA GLY A 217 38.85 11.60 -17.71
C GLY A 217 38.71 11.19 -19.18
N LEU A 218 38.93 9.91 -19.46
CA LEU A 218 38.75 9.34 -20.80
C LEU A 218 37.33 9.58 -21.31
N ASN A 219 37.21 10.38 -22.37
CA ASN A 219 35.99 10.47 -23.17
C ASN A 219 35.96 9.28 -24.13
N SER A 220 35.08 8.32 -23.89
CA SER A 220 34.88 7.17 -24.77
C SER A 220 33.40 6.94 -25.05
N ALA A 221 33.09 6.46 -26.26
CA ALA A 221 31.73 6.13 -26.64
C ALA A 221 31.26 4.85 -25.91
N ALA A 222 29.97 4.76 -25.60
CA ALA A 222 29.40 3.57 -24.99
C ALA A 222 29.54 2.37 -25.94
N MET A 223 30.10 1.27 -25.45
CA MET A 223 30.21 0.00 -26.19
C MET A 223 29.21 -1.01 -25.60
N THR A 224 28.63 -1.84 -26.47
CA THR A 224 27.58 -2.81 -26.11
C THR A 224 28.12 -4.11 -25.51
N GLU A 225 29.41 -4.41 -25.68
CA GLU A 225 30.05 -5.64 -25.19
C GLU A 225 30.99 -5.36 -24.02
N GLY A 226 30.71 -5.99 -22.88
CA GLY A 226 31.28 -5.67 -21.57
C GLY A 226 32.60 -6.36 -21.22
N ASN A 227 33.61 -6.26 -22.08
CA ASN A 227 34.94 -6.83 -21.80
C ASN A 227 35.98 -5.78 -21.35
N GLY A 228 35.54 -4.60 -20.90
CA GLY A 228 36.40 -3.46 -20.54
C GLY A 228 36.25 -2.93 -19.11
N VAL A 229 37.03 -1.91 -18.78
CA VAL A 229 36.99 -1.19 -17.49
C VAL A 229 35.65 -0.44 -17.35
N ARG A 230 35.05 -0.47 -16.15
CA ARG A 230 33.79 0.24 -15.88
C ARG A 230 34.02 1.75 -15.85
N PHE A 231 33.17 2.50 -16.54
CA PHE A 231 33.18 3.96 -16.54
C PHE A 231 32.15 4.50 -15.53
N ILE A 232 32.51 5.57 -14.81
CA ILE A 232 31.57 6.39 -14.07
C ILE A 232 31.16 7.54 -15.00
N ARG A 233 29.88 7.61 -15.35
CA ARG A 233 29.34 8.71 -16.14
C ARG A 233 28.75 9.75 -15.21
N ILE A 234 29.24 10.98 -15.32
CA ILE A 234 28.65 12.16 -14.68
C ILE A 234 27.93 12.92 -15.79
N THR A 235 26.60 13.02 -15.72
CA THR A 235 25.74 13.81 -16.62
C THR A 235 25.17 15.01 -15.88
#